data_AF-A0ABD6EZJ9-F1
#
_entry.id   AF-A0ABD6EZJ9-F1
#
_cell.length_a   1.000
_cell.length_b   1.000
_cell.length_c   1.000
_cell.angle_alpha   90.00
_cell.angle_beta   90.00
_cell.angle_gamma   90.00
#
_symmetry.space_group_name_H-M   'P 1'
#
loop_
_entity.id
_entity.type
_entity.pdbx_description
1 polymer ?
#
loop_
_entity_poly.entity_id
_entity_poly.type
_entity_poly.pdbx_seq_one_letter_code
_entity_poly.pdbx_strand_id
1 'polypeptide(L)'
;MIDWRIYMAIFLVISSGRAIADNVADVDSAHNGNGHPADGLNFGRFKKNSLTYRIKKYPDWRRSDKLTKDQLNDYVCKALQNAFKLWGQVTNLQFTESSRPESDITVLFVASYHGDRYPFDGPGGNIAHTFYPTHLTRSGQIHVDETEPWGPGGRNLYWVLAHEVGHVLGLPHSRPPSLMAPGYRGYTEKLPELSSRDIFSIRTLYGERTKKRKITPQNE
;
A
#
# COMPACT_ATOMS: atom_id res chain seq x y z
N MET A 1 0.02 31.94 8.77
CA MET A 1 1.07 30.91 8.84
C MET A 1 0.73 30.02 10.00
N ILE A 2 0.22 28.82 9.74
CA ILE A 2 -0.30 27.93 10.80
C ILE A 2 0.80 26.94 11.16
N ASP A 3 1.16 26.95 12.44
CA ASP A 3 2.16 26.10 13.06
C ASP A 3 1.67 24.63 13.08
N TRP A 4 2.46 23.76 12.47
CA TRP A 4 2.16 22.35 12.21
C TRP A 4 2.41 21.43 13.42
N ARG A 5 2.89 21.98 14.54
CA ARG A 5 3.19 21.21 15.77
C ARG A 5 1.95 20.85 16.60
N ILE A 6 0.77 21.41 16.28
CA ILE A 6 -0.42 21.30 17.14
C ILE A 6 -1.34 20.11 16.75
N TYR A 7 -1.17 19.49 15.58
CA TYR A 7 -1.97 18.31 15.18
C TYR A 7 -1.43 16.96 15.70
N MET A 8 -0.62 16.96 16.76
CA MET A 8 -0.05 15.78 17.44
C MET A 8 -0.63 15.60 18.85
N ALA A 9 -1.93 15.82 19.02
CA ALA A 9 -2.64 15.53 20.26
C ALA A 9 -4.05 15.01 19.95
N ILE A 10 -4.54 14.08 20.77
CA ILE A 10 -5.73 13.21 20.64
C ILE A 10 -5.32 11.83 20.05
N PHE A 11 -5.06 10.76 20.81
CA PHE A 11 -5.71 10.24 22.03
C PHE A 11 -4.73 9.57 23.01
N LEU A 12 -4.99 9.76 24.30
CA LEU A 12 -4.40 9.09 25.46
C LEU A 12 -5.57 8.50 26.26
N VAL A 13 -5.65 7.18 26.44
CA VAL A 13 -6.30 6.57 27.62
C VAL A 13 -5.49 5.35 28.04
N ILE A 14 -5.07 5.38 29.29
CA ILE A 14 -4.26 4.41 30.01
C ILE A 14 -5.17 3.31 30.59
N SER A 15 -4.76 2.04 30.51
CA SER A 15 -5.05 1.09 31.59
C SER A 15 -3.76 0.33 31.95
N SER A 16 -3.41 0.45 33.22
CA SER A 16 -2.20 -0.02 33.90
C SER A 16 -2.03 -1.54 33.93
N GLY A 17 -0.79 -2.00 33.70
CA GLY A 17 -0.35 -3.36 34.02
C GLY A 17 1.08 -3.62 33.54
N ARG A 18 2.05 -3.63 34.46
CA ARG A 18 3.47 -3.88 34.20
C ARG A 18 3.71 -5.25 33.55
N ALA A 19 4.37 -5.27 32.39
CA ALA A 19 5.23 -6.36 31.95
C ALA A 19 6.37 -5.80 31.07
N ILE A 20 7.52 -5.58 31.73
CA ILE A 20 8.90 -5.84 31.27
C ILE A 20 9.11 -6.12 29.77
N ALA A 21 9.69 -5.10 29.12
CA ALA A 21 10.68 -5.13 28.02
C ALA A 21 10.59 -6.23 26.95
N ASP A 22 10.04 -5.87 25.79
CA ASP A 22 10.60 -6.20 24.48
C ASP A 22 10.50 -4.95 23.59
N ASN A 23 11.59 -4.19 23.53
CA ASN A 23 11.70 -2.92 22.83
C ASN A 23 12.11 -3.17 21.36
N VAL A 24 11.33 -3.99 20.64
CA VAL A 24 11.38 -4.06 19.18
C VAL A 24 10.23 -3.19 18.71
N ALA A 25 10.53 -1.99 18.21
CA ALA A 25 9.52 -1.18 17.52
C ALA A 25 8.84 -2.08 16.46
N ASP A 26 7.51 -2.19 16.49
CA ASP A 26 6.71 -2.90 15.49
C ASP A 26 6.89 -2.22 14.11
N VAL A 27 8.01 -2.51 13.43
CA VAL A 27 8.39 -2.01 12.09
C VAL A 27 7.80 -2.87 10.96
N ASP A 28 6.91 -3.79 11.31
CA ASP A 28 6.46 -4.90 10.46
C ASP A 28 5.27 -4.54 9.55
N SER A 29 4.50 -3.51 9.93
CA SER A 29 3.40 -2.95 9.15
C SER A 29 3.61 -1.45 8.93
N ALA A 30 3.36 -0.98 7.72
CA ALA A 30 3.71 0.37 7.29
C ALA A 30 3.07 1.52 8.10
N HIS A 31 1.98 1.25 8.83
CA HIS A 31 1.16 2.27 9.48
C HIS A 31 1.32 2.37 11.01
N ASN A 32 2.12 1.52 11.67
CA ASN A 32 2.17 1.46 13.14
C ASN A 32 3.30 2.27 13.80
N GLY A 33 3.80 3.32 13.15
CA GLY A 33 4.92 4.13 13.67
C GLY A 33 4.67 5.63 13.58
N ASN A 34 4.55 6.29 14.73
CA ASN A 34 4.62 7.77 14.87
C ASN A 34 6.02 8.35 14.60
N GLY A 35 6.96 7.53 14.13
CA GLY A 35 8.30 7.96 13.77
C GLY A 35 8.41 8.17 12.26
N HIS A 36 9.10 9.24 11.85
CA HIS A 36 9.87 9.13 10.62
C HIS A 36 10.70 7.85 10.72
N PRO A 37 10.59 6.88 9.78
CA PRO A 37 11.57 5.81 9.75
C PRO A 37 12.92 6.51 9.60
N ALA A 38 13.80 6.30 10.59
CA ALA A 38 15.17 6.78 10.50
C ALA A 38 15.75 6.29 9.17
N ASP A 39 16.44 7.18 8.46
CA ASP A 39 17.23 6.82 7.30
C ASP A 39 18.11 5.59 7.69
N GLY A 40 17.81 4.40 7.16
CA GLY A 40 18.57 3.17 7.47
C GLY A 40 17.78 1.89 7.80
N LEU A 41 16.45 1.91 7.94
CA LEU A 41 15.66 0.67 8.07
C LEU A 41 15.54 -0.06 6.72
N ASN A 42 15.91 -1.34 6.68
CA ASN A 42 15.82 -2.18 5.49
C ASN A 42 14.49 -2.95 5.47
N PHE A 43 13.49 -2.42 4.77
CA PHE A 43 12.20 -3.08 4.55
C PHE A 43 12.24 -4.17 3.46
N GLY A 44 13.44 -4.43 2.92
CA GLY A 44 13.69 -5.44 1.90
C GLY A 44 13.11 -5.09 0.54
N ARG A 45 13.24 -6.06 -0.36
CA ARG A 45 12.69 -6.03 -1.71
C ARG A 45 12.43 -7.45 -2.17
N PHE A 46 11.50 -7.63 -3.10
CA PHE A 46 11.39 -8.90 -3.80
C PHE A 46 12.67 -9.18 -4.60
N LYS A 47 13.17 -10.41 -4.55
CA LYS A 47 14.42 -10.80 -5.24
C LYS A 47 14.24 -10.98 -6.75
N LYS A 48 12.99 -11.14 -7.21
CA LYS A 48 12.61 -11.29 -8.61
C LYS A 48 11.91 -10.03 -9.12
N ASN A 49 11.94 -9.84 -10.44
CA ASN A 49 11.28 -8.70 -11.09
C ASN A 49 9.91 -9.04 -11.69
N SER A 50 9.58 -10.31 -11.86
CA SER A 50 8.23 -10.74 -12.27
C SER A 50 7.44 -11.14 -11.04
N LEU A 51 6.48 -10.30 -10.66
CA LEU A 51 5.64 -10.45 -9.47
C LEU A 51 4.21 -10.75 -9.87
N THR A 52 3.59 -11.70 -9.18
CA THR A 52 2.16 -11.98 -9.33
C THR A 52 1.36 -11.31 -8.23
N TYR A 53 0.17 -10.82 -8.57
CA TYR A 53 -0.74 -10.25 -7.59
C TYR A 53 -2.16 -10.77 -7.77
N ARG A 54 -2.97 -10.70 -6.71
CA ARG A 54 -4.41 -10.97 -6.79
C ARG A 54 -5.20 -10.30 -5.68
N ILE A 55 -6.50 -10.16 -5.91
CA ILE A 55 -7.48 -9.89 -4.85
C ILE A 55 -7.87 -11.25 -4.25
N LYS A 56 -7.47 -11.49 -3.00
CA LYS A 56 -7.76 -12.73 -2.28
C LYS A 56 -9.14 -12.68 -1.61
N LYS A 57 -9.59 -11.51 -1.16
CA LYS A 57 -10.95 -11.27 -0.65
C LYS A 57 -11.43 -9.90 -1.12
N TYR A 58 -12.55 -9.86 -1.85
CA TYR A 58 -13.23 -8.62 -2.28
C TYR A 58 -14.02 -7.99 -1.13
N PRO A 59 -14.30 -6.68 -1.16
CA PRO A 59 -15.13 -6.03 -0.15
C PRO A 59 -16.55 -6.58 -0.16
N ASP A 60 -17.20 -6.62 1.01
CA ASP A 60 -18.64 -6.92 1.08
C ASP A 60 -19.45 -5.82 0.39
N TRP A 61 -19.95 -6.11 -0.82
CA TRP A 61 -20.73 -5.19 -1.62
C TRP A 61 -21.98 -4.66 -0.92
N ARG A 62 -22.50 -5.36 0.10
CA ARG A 62 -23.66 -4.92 0.89
C ARG A 62 -23.39 -3.67 1.73
N ARG A 63 -22.11 -3.31 1.89
CA ARG A 63 -21.67 -2.07 2.56
C ARG A 63 -21.59 -0.88 1.60
N SER A 64 -21.73 -1.12 0.29
CA SER A 64 -21.76 -0.04 -0.70
C SER A 64 -23.19 0.41 -0.96
N ASP A 65 -23.48 1.66 -0.61
CA ASP A 65 -24.78 2.26 -0.91
C ASP A 65 -24.90 2.73 -2.38
N LYS A 66 -23.78 2.74 -3.12
CA LYS A 66 -23.68 3.40 -4.44
C LYS A 66 -23.38 2.47 -5.61
N LEU A 67 -22.69 1.35 -5.36
CA LEU A 67 -22.22 0.46 -6.40
C LEU A 67 -22.85 -0.92 -6.23
N THR A 68 -23.32 -1.51 -7.33
CA THR A 68 -23.68 -2.93 -7.35
C THR A 68 -22.42 -3.78 -7.12
N LYS A 69 -22.60 -5.06 -6.79
CA LYS A 69 -21.50 -6.02 -6.62
C LYS A 69 -20.51 -6.00 -7.80
N ASP A 70 -21.03 -6.03 -9.04
CA ASP A 70 -20.18 -6.08 -10.23
C ASP A 70 -19.46 -4.76 -10.47
N GLN A 71 -20.13 -3.63 -10.22
CA GLN A 71 -19.51 -2.30 -10.31
C GLN A 71 -18.42 -2.11 -9.26
N LEU A 72 -18.63 -2.57 -8.02
CA LEU A 72 -17.65 -2.50 -6.96
C LEU A 72 -16.45 -3.39 -7.25
N ASN A 73 -16.67 -4.62 -7.71
CA ASN A 73 -15.59 -5.53 -8.08
C ASN A 73 -14.76 -4.97 -9.24
N ASP A 74 -15.40 -4.45 -10.29
CA ASP A 74 -14.72 -3.79 -11.42
C ASP A 74 -13.93 -2.56 -10.97
N TYR A 75 -14.50 -1.74 -10.08
CA TYR A 75 -13.81 -0.59 -9.49
C TYR A 75 -12.55 -1.02 -8.72
N VAL A 76 -12.64 -2.06 -7.88
CA VAL A 76 -11.51 -2.60 -7.13
C VAL A 76 -10.43 -3.16 -8.06
N CYS A 77 -10.81 -3.94 -9.07
CA CYS A 77 -9.88 -4.50 -10.06
C CYS A 77 -9.12 -3.39 -10.79
N LYS A 78 -9.84 -2.38 -11.30
CA LYS A 78 -9.23 -1.23 -12.00
C LYS A 78 -8.29 -0.44 -11.11
N ALA A 79 -8.69 -0.18 -9.86
CA ALA A 79 -7.83 0.52 -8.89
C ALA A 79 -6.52 -0.23 -8.65
N LEU A 80 -6.59 -1.55 -8.43
CA LEU A 80 -5.41 -2.39 -8.20
C LEU A 80 -4.51 -2.50 -9.44
N GLN A 81 -5.09 -2.75 -10.61
CA GLN A 81 -4.36 -2.81 -11.88
C GLN A 81 -3.62 -1.49 -12.15
N ASN A 82 -4.27 -0.35 -11.90
CA ASN A 82 -3.65 0.96 -12.06
C ASN A 82 -2.53 1.20 -11.04
N ALA A 83 -2.69 0.79 -9.78
CA ALA A 83 -1.64 0.87 -8.76
C ALA A 83 -0.38 0.12 -9.17
N PHE A 84 -0.50 -1.13 -9.64
CA PHE A 84 0.66 -1.88 -10.13
C PHE A 84 1.25 -1.29 -11.41
N LYS A 85 0.41 -0.80 -12.32
CA LYS A 85 0.86 -0.14 -13.55
C LYS A 85 1.70 1.10 -13.24
N LEU A 86 1.29 1.91 -12.26
CA LEU A 86 1.98 3.14 -11.85
C LEU A 86 3.45 2.85 -11.47
N TRP A 87 3.68 1.86 -10.62
CA TRP A 87 5.03 1.46 -10.21
C TRP A 87 5.81 0.70 -11.28
N GLY A 88 5.13 -0.17 -12.05
CA GLY A 88 5.74 -0.93 -13.15
C GLY A 88 6.16 -0.08 -14.36
N GLN A 89 5.59 1.12 -14.52
CA GLN A 89 5.98 2.04 -15.58
C GLN A 89 7.38 2.63 -15.38
N VAL A 90 7.80 2.81 -14.13
CA VAL A 90 9.08 3.48 -13.80
C VAL A 90 10.19 2.52 -13.38
N THR A 91 9.91 1.21 -13.28
CA THR A 91 10.85 0.18 -12.82
C THR A 91 11.01 -0.99 -13.81
N ASN A 92 11.95 -1.89 -13.54
CA ASN A 92 12.04 -3.18 -14.24
C ASN A 92 11.02 -4.23 -13.77
N LEU A 93 10.13 -3.89 -12.83
CA LEU A 93 9.12 -4.81 -12.35
C LEU A 93 8.07 -5.09 -13.43
N GLN A 94 7.63 -6.34 -13.48
CA GLN A 94 6.52 -6.81 -14.29
C GLN A 94 5.49 -7.42 -13.35
N PHE A 95 4.26 -6.93 -13.44
CA PHE A 95 3.15 -7.38 -12.61
C PHE A 95 2.16 -8.15 -13.46
N THR A 96 1.81 -9.35 -13.00
CA THR A 96 0.81 -10.19 -13.67
C THR A 96 -0.27 -10.57 -12.67
N GLU A 97 -1.53 -10.28 -13.01
CA GLU A 97 -2.66 -10.74 -12.21
C GLU A 97 -2.74 -12.27 -12.25
N SER A 98 -2.88 -12.90 -11.09
CA SER A 98 -2.92 -14.36 -10.93
C SER A 98 -4.29 -14.82 -10.48
N SER A 99 -4.83 -15.82 -11.17
CA SER A 99 -6.01 -16.57 -10.71
C SER A 99 -5.66 -17.68 -9.73
N ARG A 100 -4.37 -17.98 -9.52
CA ARG A 100 -3.92 -19.06 -8.64
C ARG A 100 -3.95 -18.64 -7.17
N PRO A 101 -4.15 -19.59 -6.23
CA PRO A 101 -4.11 -19.29 -4.80
C PRO A 101 -2.81 -18.63 -4.35
N GLU A 102 -1.70 -19.16 -4.84
CA GLU A 102 -0.35 -18.67 -4.59
C GLU A 102 -0.02 -17.47 -5.48
N SER A 103 0.30 -16.34 -4.86
CA SER A 103 0.76 -15.12 -5.52
C SER A 103 1.71 -14.34 -4.61
N ASP A 104 2.64 -13.59 -5.19
CA ASP A 104 3.62 -12.81 -4.42
C ASP A 104 2.96 -11.71 -3.58
N ILE A 105 1.89 -11.11 -4.12
CA ILE A 105 1.18 -10.01 -3.48
C ILE A 105 -0.32 -10.34 -3.42
N THR A 106 -0.93 -10.19 -2.25
CA THR A 106 -2.37 -10.42 -2.07
C THR A 106 -3.05 -9.22 -1.44
N VAL A 107 -4.22 -8.87 -1.96
CA VAL A 107 -5.08 -7.82 -1.39
C VAL A 107 -6.30 -8.45 -0.73
N LEU A 108 -6.59 -8.06 0.51
CA LEU A 108 -7.74 -8.52 1.27
C LEU A 108 -8.53 -7.32 1.80
N PHE A 109 -9.83 -7.30 1.52
CA PHE A 109 -10.76 -6.37 2.14
C PHE A 109 -11.34 -7.00 3.41
N VAL A 110 -11.09 -6.39 4.56
CA VAL A 110 -11.39 -6.94 5.89
C VAL A 110 -11.84 -5.82 6.84
N ALA A 111 -12.50 -6.17 7.93
CA ALA A 111 -12.98 -5.21 8.93
C ALA A 111 -12.51 -5.62 10.31
N SER A 112 -12.38 -4.64 11.21
CA SER A 112 -12.10 -4.86 12.63
C SER A 112 -10.90 -5.81 12.84
N TYR A 113 -10.98 -6.73 13.81
CA TYR A 113 -9.99 -7.78 13.96
C TYR A 113 -10.09 -8.83 12.83
N HIS A 114 -8.98 -9.07 12.15
CA HIS A 114 -8.92 -9.95 10.98
C HIS A 114 -7.68 -10.88 10.98
N GLY A 115 -7.20 -11.22 12.18
CA GLY A 115 -6.20 -12.26 12.39
C GLY A 115 -4.74 -11.78 12.40
N ASP A 116 -4.50 -10.47 12.35
CA ASP A 116 -3.21 -9.86 12.66
C ASP A 116 -3.33 -8.90 13.87
N ARG A 117 -2.22 -8.25 14.24
CA ARG A 117 -2.15 -7.34 15.39
C ARG A 117 -2.63 -5.91 15.07
N TYR A 118 -3.14 -5.67 13.86
CA TYR A 118 -3.50 -4.35 13.33
C TYR A 118 -4.99 -4.30 12.95
N PRO A 119 -5.91 -4.38 13.93
CA PRO A 119 -7.33 -4.31 13.64
C PRO A 119 -7.72 -2.95 13.04
N PHE A 120 -8.69 -2.94 12.13
CA PHE A 120 -9.29 -1.70 11.63
C PHE A 120 -10.30 -1.12 12.64
N ASP A 121 -10.46 0.20 12.62
CA ASP A 121 -11.27 0.97 13.56
C ASP A 121 -12.67 1.34 13.03
N GLY A 122 -13.00 0.91 11.82
CA GLY A 122 -14.26 1.27 11.16
C GLY A 122 -14.11 2.54 10.30
N PRO A 123 -15.22 3.16 9.85
CA PRO A 123 -15.13 4.30 8.95
C PRO A 123 -14.36 5.47 9.56
N GLY A 124 -13.21 5.82 8.98
CA GLY A 124 -12.33 6.84 9.55
C GLY A 124 -10.87 6.38 9.58
N GLY A 125 -10.08 6.99 10.48
CA GLY A 125 -8.82 6.45 10.98
C GLY A 125 -7.94 5.67 10.00
N ASN A 126 -7.75 4.38 10.28
CA ASN A 126 -6.83 3.49 9.58
C ASN A 126 -7.54 2.76 8.45
N ILE A 127 -7.08 2.99 7.23
CA ILE A 127 -7.89 2.72 6.03
C ILE A 127 -7.34 1.54 5.23
N ALA A 128 -6.06 1.24 5.45
CA ALA A 128 -5.32 0.13 4.89
C ALA A 128 -4.02 -0.06 5.68
N HIS A 129 -3.42 -1.24 5.56
CA HIS A 129 -2.04 -1.49 5.96
C HIS A 129 -1.40 -2.58 5.12
N THR A 130 -0.07 -2.58 5.11
CA THR A 130 0.72 -3.47 4.26
C THR A 130 1.88 -4.07 5.04
N PHE A 131 2.14 -5.34 4.76
CA PHE A 131 3.28 -6.08 5.26
C PHE A 131 4.44 -6.06 4.27
N TYR A 132 5.58 -5.56 4.72
CA TYR A 132 6.78 -5.40 3.91
C TYR A 132 7.35 -6.73 3.39
N PRO A 133 8.20 -6.70 2.34
CA PRO A 133 8.90 -7.88 1.84
C PRO A 133 9.64 -8.70 2.91
N THR A 134 10.14 -8.05 3.97
CA THR A 134 10.86 -8.68 5.08
C THR A 134 9.99 -9.42 6.08
N HIS A 135 8.67 -9.21 6.07
CA HIS A 135 7.80 -9.80 7.09
C HIS A 135 7.78 -11.33 6.99
N LEU A 136 8.08 -12.02 8.11
CA LEU A 136 8.34 -13.46 8.12
C LEU A 136 7.18 -14.34 7.61
N THR A 137 5.93 -14.00 7.96
CA THR A 137 4.75 -14.86 7.67
C THR A 137 3.69 -14.22 6.77
N ARG A 138 3.76 -12.92 6.52
CA ARG A 138 2.74 -12.13 5.82
C ARG A 138 3.31 -11.23 4.72
N SER A 139 4.59 -11.41 4.35
CA SER A 139 5.21 -10.70 3.23
C SER A 139 4.29 -10.68 2.01
N GLY A 140 4.05 -9.50 1.45
CA GLY A 140 3.20 -9.34 0.27
C GLY A 140 1.71 -9.17 0.56
N GLN A 141 1.26 -9.15 1.82
CA GLN A 141 -0.15 -8.91 2.14
C GLN A 141 -0.45 -7.41 2.27
N ILE A 142 -1.51 -6.98 1.57
CA ILE A 142 -2.14 -5.66 1.68
C ILE A 142 -3.55 -5.87 2.22
N HIS A 143 -3.87 -5.24 3.35
CA HIS A 143 -5.19 -5.25 3.93
C HIS A 143 -5.82 -3.87 3.74
N VAL A 144 -7.10 -3.86 3.37
CA VAL A 144 -7.89 -2.63 3.14
C VAL A 144 -9.14 -2.71 3.99
N ASP A 145 -9.48 -1.62 4.69
CA ASP A 145 -10.69 -1.60 5.51
C ASP A 145 -11.92 -1.63 4.60
N GLU A 146 -12.70 -2.70 4.67
CA GLU A 146 -13.92 -2.87 3.88
C GLU A 146 -15.11 -2.03 4.38
N THR A 147 -14.98 -1.40 5.55
CA THR A 147 -16.02 -0.52 6.10
C THR A 147 -15.98 0.89 5.52
N GLU A 148 -14.93 1.23 4.79
CA GLU A 148 -14.79 2.53 4.16
C GLU A 148 -15.67 2.70 2.92
N PRO A 149 -16.18 3.91 2.64
CA PRO A 149 -17.07 4.15 1.53
C PRO A 149 -16.28 4.21 0.21
N TRP A 150 -15.76 3.09 -0.29
CA TRP A 150 -14.97 3.06 -1.52
C TRP A 150 -15.80 3.39 -2.76
N GLY A 151 -15.32 4.33 -3.57
CA GLY A 151 -15.95 4.67 -4.86
C GLY A 151 -16.29 6.15 -5.03
N PRO A 152 -17.07 6.48 -6.08
CA PRO A 152 -17.47 7.85 -6.40
C PRO A 152 -18.17 8.58 -5.24
N GLY A 153 -17.67 9.78 -4.90
CA GLY A 153 -18.17 10.57 -3.76
C GLY A 153 -17.95 9.90 -2.40
N GLY A 154 -17.00 8.96 -2.33
CA GLY A 154 -16.52 8.29 -1.12
C GLY A 154 -15.00 8.37 -1.07
N ARG A 155 -14.27 7.28 -0.81
CA ARG A 155 -12.80 7.25 -0.84
C ARG A 155 -12.27 6.70 -2.17
N ASN A 156 -11.18 7.30 -2.63
CA ASN A 156 -10.47 6.92 -3.85
C ASN A 156 -9.50 5.77 -3.56
N LEU A 157 -9.91 4.56 -3.94
CA LEU A 157 -9.17 3.33 -3.67
C LEU A 157 -7.86 3.25 -4.47
N TYR A 158 -7.79 3.89 -5.64
CA TYR A 158 -6.56 3.89 -6.43
C TYR A 158 -5.43 4.62 -5.70
N TRP A 159 -5.70 5.75 -5.03
CA TRP A 159 -4.71 6.42 -4.20
C TRP A 159 -4.18 5.54 -3.07
N VAL A 160 -5.09 4.89 -2.34
CA VAL A 160 -4.75 4.03 -1.20
C VAL A 160 -3.94 2.83 -1.68
N LEU A 161 -4.42 2.10 -2.70
CA LEU A 161 -3.67 0.96 -3.24
C LEU A 161 -2.34 1.36 -3.86
N ALA A 162 -2.23 2.54 -4.49
CA ALA A 162 -0.97 3.01 -5.03
C ALA A 162 0.07 3.27 -3.91
N HIS A 163 -0.38 3.82 -2.78
CA HIS A 163 0.44 4.00 -1.58
C HIS A 163 0.85 2.64 -0.97
N GLU A 164 -0.11 1.76 -0.72
CA GLU A 164 0.13 0.42 -0.18
C GLU A 164 1.04 -0.44 -1.06
N VAL A 165 0.90 -0.34 -2.39
CA VAL A 165 1.81 -1.04 -3.30
C VAL A 165 3.25 -0.49 -3.18
N GLY A 166 3.44 0.79 -2.86
CA GLY A 166 4.77 1.29 -2.54
C GLY A 166 5.36 0.58 -1.33
N HIS A 167 4.58 0.43 -0.26
CA HIS A 167 4.99 -0.33 0.93
C HIS A 167 5.25 -1.80 0.65
N VAL A 168 4.38 -2.47 -0.11
CA VAL A 168 4.56 -3.90 -0.40
C VAL A 168 5.82 -4.13 -1.23
N LEU A 169 6.26 -3.12 -1.99
CA LEU A 169 7.52 -3.14 -2.73
C LEU A 169 8.74 -2.75 -1.89
N GLY A 170 8.58 -2.35 -0.63
CA GLY A 170 9.67 -2.04 0.30
C GLY A 170 9.93 -0.55 0.50
N LEU A 171 9.05 0.35 0.02
CA LEU A 171 9.21 1.78 0.26
C LEU A 171 8.65 2.18 1.64
N PRO A 172 9.41 2.90 2.47
CA PRO A 172 8.86 3.54 3.65
C PRO A 172 8.04 4.79 3.31
N HIS A 173 7.36 5.32 4.31
CA HIS A 173 6.82 6.68 4.23
C HIS A 173 7.91 7.70 3.88
N SER A 174 7.50 8.74 3.14
CA SER A 174 8.37 9.85 2.76
C SER A 174 7.69 11.20 2.99
N ARG A 175 8.38 12.32 2.76
CA ARG A 175 7.78 13.65 2.95
C ARG A 175 7.00 14.10 1.70
N PRO A 176 5.88 14.85 1.86
CA PRO A 176 5.19 15.49 0.76
C PRO A 176 6.14 16.25 -0.19
N PRO A 177 5.85 16.30 -1.49
CA PRO A 177 4.61 15.89 -2.17
C PRO A 177 4.60 14.42 -2.66
N SER A 178 5.41 13.54 -2.07
CA SER A 178 5.48 12.12 -2.43
C SER A 178 4.14 11.38 -2.26
N LEU A 179 3.89 10.40 -3.13
CA LEU A 179 2.77 9.45 -2.99
C LEU A 179 2.88 8.66 -1.68
N MET A 180 4.11 8.35 -1.25
CA MET A 180 4.41 7.70 0.03
C MET A 180 4.34 8.66 1.23
N ALA A 181 3.81 9.88 1.07
CA ALA A 181 3.55 10.73 2.22
C ALA A 181 2.48 10.12 3.13
N PRO A 182 2.67 10.10 4.46
CA PRO A 182 1.68 9.54 5.36
C PRO A 182 0.42 10.41 5.34
N GLY A 183 -0.72 9.74 5.52
CA GLY A 183 -2.03 10.38 5.62
C GLY A 183 -2.74 10.51 4.28
N TYR A 184 -3.90 9.86 4.19
CA TYR A 184 -4.81 9.98 3.07
C TYR A 184 -5.58 11.31 3.14
N ARG A 185 -5.53 12.12 2.08
CA ARG A 185 -6.14 13.46 2.04
C ARG A 185 -7.62 13.47 1.64
N GLY A 186 -8.29 12.32 1.64
CA GLY A 186 -9.69 12.20 1.22
C GLY A 186 -9.87 12.07 -0.30
N TYR A 187 -11.12 12.15 -0.75
CA TYR A 187 -11.47 12.03 -2.17
C TYR A 187 -10.83 13.14 -2.99
N THR A 188 -10.20 12.76 -4.08
CA THR A 188 -9.80 13.68 -5.14
C THR A 188 -10.04 13.01 -6.48
N GLU A 189 -10.51 13.79 -7.45
CA GLU A 189 -10.61 13.37 -8.85
C GLU A 189 -9.24 13.28 -9.51
N LYS A 190 -8.22 13.96 -8.95
CA LYS A 190 -6.86 13.85 -9.43
C LYS A 190 -6.33 12.43 -9.19
N LEU A 191 -5.84 11.79 -10.24
CA LEU A 191 -5.19 10.48 -10.13
C LEU A 191 -3.84 10.58 -9.38
N PRO A 192 -3.42 9.52 -8.65
CA PRO A 192 -2.09 9.48 -8.05
C PRO A 192 -1.00 9.56 -9.11
N GLU A 193 0.04 10.33 -8.78
CA GLU A 193 1.22 10.54 -9.59
C GLU A 193 2.46 10.29 -8.72
N LEU A 194 3.50 9.70 -9.31
CA LEU A 194 4.76 9.50 -8.62
C LEU A 194 5.58 10.80 -8.66
N SER A 195 6.02 11.27 -7.50
CA SER A 195 7.00 12.35 -7.42
C SER A 195 8.39 11.86 -7.85
N SER A 196 9.31 12.79 -8.13
CA SER A 196 10.70 12.43 -8.42
C SER A 196 11.36 11.64 -7.28
N ARG A 197 10.94 11.86 -6.03
CA ARG A 197 11.40 11.10 -4.87
C ARG A 197 10.89 9.66 -4.91
N ASP A 198 9.61 9.46 -5.19
CA ASP A 198 9.02 8.12 -5.31
C ASP A 198 9.74 7.31 -6.40
N ILE A 199 9.98 7.95 -7.56
CA ILE A 199 10.68 7.35 -8.70
C ILE A 199 12.13 7.01 -8.34
N PHE A 200 12.84 7.92 -7.70
CA PHE A 200 14.22 7.68 -7.27
C PHE A 200 14.29 6.49 -6.30
N SER A 201 13.48 6.52 -5.23
CA SER A 201 13.48 5.49 -4.19
C SER A 201 13.13 4.10 -4.74
N ILE A 202 12.11 3.98 -5.58
CA ILE A 202 11.72 2.68 -6.15
C ILE A 202 12.77 2.15 -7.14
N ARG A 203 13.45 3.04 -7.88
CA ARG A 203 14.52 2.65 -8.79
C ARG A 203 15.79 2.24 -8.05
N THR A 204 16.06 2.78 -6.86
CA THR A 204 17.13 2.26 -5.99
C THR A 204 16.87 0.79 -5.62
N LEU A 205 15.61 0.40 -5.45
CA LEU A 205 15.26 -0.99 -5.14
C LEU A 205 15.22 -1.89 -6.38
N TYR A 206 14.66 -1.45 -7.51
CA TYR A 206 14.33 -2.35 -8.64
C TYR A 206 14.96 -1.97 -9.98
N GLY A 207 15.74 -0.90 -10.03
CA GLY A 207 16.31 -0.34 -11.25
C GLY A 207 15.26 0.32 -12.17
N GLU A 208 15.74 1.11 -13.12
CA GLU A 208 14.90 1.75 -14.13
C GLU A 208 14.50 0.78 -15.24
N ARG A 209 13.28 0.96 -15.77
CA ARG A 209 12.74 0.21 -16.90
C ARG A 209 13.67 0.27 -18.11
N THR A 210 14.37 -0.82 -18.38
CA THR A 210 15.15 -0.98 -19.61
C THR A 210 14.20 -1.23 -20.78
N LYS A 211 14.17 -0.32 -21.76
CA LYS A 211 13.56 -0.65 -23.06
C LYS A 211 14.46 -1.73 -23.68
N LYS A 212 13.96 -2.97 -23.85
CA LYS A 212 14.67 -3.97 -24.67
C LYS A 212 14.90 -3.33 -26.04
N ARG A 213 16.14 -2.95 -26.34
CA ARG A 213 16.54 -2.49 -27.66
C ARG A 213 16.31 -3.68 -28.60
N LYS A 214 15.43 -3.55 -29.59
CA LYS A 214 15.37 -4.54 -30.68
C LYS A 214 16.74 -4.50 -31.34
N ILE A 215 17.57 -5.51 -31.09
CA ILE A 215 18.78 -5.72 -31.87
C ILE A 215 18.29 -6.35 -33.17
N THR A 216 18.15 -5.54 -34.22
CA THR A 216 18.00 -6.06 -35.58
C THR A 216 19.34 -6.70 -35.94
N PRO A 217 19.41 -7.99 -36.30
CA PRO A 217 20.64 -8.58 -36.81
C PRO A 217 21.04 -7.82 -38.08
N GLN A 218 22.23 -7.23 -38.10
CA GLN A 218 22.88 -6.88 -39.36
C GLN A 218 23.42 -8.19 -39.91
N ASN A 219 22.83 -8.65 -41.02
CA ASN A 219 23.36 -9.73 -41.81
C ASN A 219 24.60 -9.20 -42.54
N GLU A 220 25.75 -9.81 -42.31
CA GLU A 220 26.90 -9.83 -43.24
C GLU A 220 26.85 -11.12 -44.06
#